data_AF-A0A1U7GAF4-F1
#
_entry.id   AF-A0A1U7GAF4-F1
#
_cell.length_a   1.000
_cell.length_b   1.000
_cell.length_c   1.000
_cell.angle_alpha   90.00
_cell.angle_beta   90.00
_cell.angle_gamma   90.00
#
_symmetry.space_group_name_H-M   'P 1'
#
loop_
_entity.id
_entity.type
_entity.pdbx_description
1 polymer ?
#
loop_
_entity_poly.entity_id
_entity_poly.type
_entity_poly.pdbx_seq_one_letter_code
_entity_poly.pdbx_strand_id
1 'polypeptide(L)'
;MLRPSPSRPVASALPPSPDLDDDFGEAFARAGRPSRPSEAPRRGWLGLLGASAVAGALWLGGGRTGGDERSAAAWRDHVAPLDAAFRSDPSRPIRRVAADGSVATTDAFVVAAADLDREATRRINLAMARGDRAGAGAVLASAQAIPEAPAAQADRAEAARATLTAGEHLRPGGGVYRLHLFDSCDEDGDVVEVRLDGVPFAVVPITHAGATLAVPIDPARASRVSILGLRDGEGGITVGCRTADGSSYCRTIAEGEEQTVGIAAP
;
A
#
# COMPACT_ATOMS: atom_id res chain seq x y z
N MET A 1 47.37 -22.45 -46.21
CA MET A 1 46.01 -22.86 -45.83
C MET A 1 46.08 -23.64 -44.52
N LEU A 2 45.71 -23.01 -43.41
CA LEU A 2 45.59 -23.63 -42.09
C LEU A 2 44.32 -23.05 -41.45
N ARG A 3 43.30 -23.88 -41.21
CA ARG A 3 42.06 -23.48 -40.52
C ARG A 3 42.35 -23.36 -39.02
N PRO A 4 41.84 -22.33 -38.32
CA PRO A 4 41.78 -22.37 -36.86
C PRO A 4 40.57 -23.20 -36.40
N SER A 5 40.79 -24.03 -35.39
CA SER A 5 39.74 -24.76 -34.64
C SER A 5 38.86 -23.79 -33.85
N PRO A 6 37.55 -24.08 -33.68
CA PRO A 6 36.70 -23.31 -32.77
C PRO A 6 36.98 -23.70 -31.31
N SER A 7 37.30 -22.70 -30.49
CA SER A 7 37.37 -22.77 -29.04
C SER A 7 35.97 -23.05 -28.44
N ARG A 8 35.86 -24.09 -27.61
CA ARG A 8 34.68 -24.38 -26.78
C ARG A 8 34.39 -23.23 -25.81
N PRO A 9 33.13 -22.89 -25.52
CA PRO A 9 32.81 -21.99 -24.41
C PRO A 9 33.04 -22.71 -23.07
N VAL A 10 33.75 -22.03 -22.17
CA VAL A 10 33.91 -22.39 -20.76
C VAL A 10 32.56 -22.18 -20.08
N ALA A 11 31.96 -23.25 -19.57
CA ALA A 11 30.82 -23.17 -18.68
C ALA A 11 31.26 -22.49 -17.37
N SER A 12 30.90 -21.22 -17.20
CA SER A 12 31.02 -20.54 -15.91
C SER A 12 29.93 -21.07 -15.00
N ALA A 13 30.30 -21.96 -14.09
CA ALA A 13 29.44 -22.39 -12.99
C ALA A 13 29.12 -21.17 -12.12
N LEU A 14 27.86 -20.73 -12.12
CA LEU A 14 27.32 -19.85 -11.09
C LEU A 14 27.35 -20.61 -9.75
N PRO A 15 27.74 -19.97 -8.63
CA PRO A 15 27.55 -20.56 -7.32
C PRO A 15 26.04 -20.71 -7.04
N PRO A 16 25.62 -21.76 -6.31
CA PRO A 16 24.22 -21.92 -5.93
C PRO A 16 23.75 -20.69 -5.14
N SER A 17 22.57 -20.19 -5.52
CA SER A 17 21.85 -19.14 -4.80
C SER A 17 21.64 -19.59 -3.35
N PRO A 18 21.86 -18.73 -2.34
CA PRO A 18 21.35 -19.02 -1.01
C PRO A 18 19.81 -19.05 -1.10
N ASP A 19 19.22 -20.16 -0.68
CA ASP A 19 17.79 -20.29 -0.43
C ASP A 19 17.40 -19.20 0.59
N LEU A 20 16.62 -18.23 0.13
CA LEU A 20 15.96 -17.23 0.96
C LEU A 20 14.45 -17.48 0.86
N ASP A 21 14.04 -18.67 1.25
CA ASP A 21 12.65 -19.00 1.58
C ASP A 21 12.59 -19.28 3.09
N ASP A 22 11.62 -18.65 3.76
CA ASP A 22 10.96 -19.04 5.03
C ASP A 22 10.90 -18.04 6.20
N ASP A 23 11.65 -16.93 6.21
CA ASP A 23 11.68 -16.06 7.42
C ASP A 23 10.52 -15.03 7.54
N PHE A 24 9.79 -14.74 6.45
CA PHE A 24 8.61 -13.87 6.54
C PHE A 24 7.34 -14.62 7.01
N GLY A 25 7.30 -15.96 6.87
CA GLY A 25 6.16 -16.79 7.28
C GLY A 25 6.19 -17.20 8.75
N GLU A 26 7.37 -17.46 9.33
CA GLU A 26 7.49 -17.92 10.72
C GLU A 26 7.16 -16.82 11.75
N ALA A 27 7.39 -15.55 11.43
CA ALA A 27 7.05 -14.44 12.33
C ALA A 27 5.54 -14.35 12.58
N PHE A 28 4.70 -14.79 11.63
CA PHE A 28 3.25 -14.86 11.77
C PHE A 28 2.79 -16.15 12.48
N ALA A 29 3.49 -17.27 12.29
CA ALA A 29 3.14 -18.55 12.92
C ALA A 29 3.46 -18.62 14.43
N ARG A 30 4.31 -17.72 14.93
CA ARG A 30 4.71 -17.66 16.36
C ARG A 30 3.74 -16.81 17.23
N ALA A 31 2.76 -16.14 16.62
CA ALA A 31 1.67 -15.47 17.34
C ALA A 31 0.57 -16.48 17.72
N GLY A 32 0.73 -17.09 18.90
CA GLY A 32 -0.33 -17.66 19.74
C GLY A 32 -1.42 -18.49 19.05
N ARG A 33 -1.26 -19.82 19.01
CA ARG A 33 -2.39 -20.74 18.86
C ARG A 33 -3.43 -20.42 19.95
N PRO A 34 -4.69 -20.09 19.62
CA PRO A 34 -5.71 -19.96 20.65
C PRO A 34 -5.91 -21.33 21.32
N SER A 35 -5.74 -21.33 22.64
CA SER A 35 -5.90 -22.48 23.52
C SER A 35 -7.29 -23.09 23.39
N ARG A 36 -7.35 -24.42 23.27
CA ARG A 36 -8.60 -25.20 23.30
C ARG A 36 -9.41 -24.85 24.56
N PRO A 37 -10.71 -24.53 24.46
CA PRO A 37 -11.53 -24.43 25.65
C PRO A 37 -11.79 -25.83 26.23
N SER A 38 -11.54 -25.96 27.53
CA SER A 38 -11.80 -27.13 28.35
C SER A 38 -13.29 -27.42 28.50
N GLU A 39 -13.67 -28.69 28.33
CA GLU A 39 -15.00 -29.21 28.63
C GLU A 39 -15.31 -29.18 30.14
N ALA A 40 -16.50 -28.70 30.53
CA ALA A 40 -17.32 -29.16 31.68
C ALA A 40 -18.70 -28.44 31.68
N PRO A 41 -19.73 -28.91 32.41
CA PRO A 41 -20.65 -29.94 31.97
C PRO A 41 -22.11 -29.46 31.85
N ARG A 42 -22.90 -30.29 31.14
CA ARG A 42 -24.35 -30.21 30.89
C ARG A 42 -25.21 -30.16 32.17
N ARG A 43 -26.08 -29.15 32.26
CA ARG A 43 -27.42 -29.11 32.89
C ARG A 43 -28.17 -27.97 32.20
N GLY A 44 -29.40 -28.00 31.70
CA GLY A 44 -30.50 -28.96 31.74
C GLY A 44 -31.82 -28.16 31.73
N TRP A 45 -32.59 -28.31 30.64
CA TRP A 45 -34.08 -28.27 30.55
C TRP A 45 -34.87 -26.96 30.33
N LEU A 46 -35.58 -26.97 29.17
CA LEU A 46 -36.98 -26.63 28.87
C LEU A 46 -37.47 -25.19 28.65
N GLY A 47 -38.17 -25.03 27.50
CA GLY A 47 -39.24 -24.04 27.30
C GLY A 47 -39.26 -23.42 25.88
N LEU A 48 -39.55 -24.18 24.81
CA LEU A 48 -40.84 -24.22 24.07
C LEU A 48 -41.24 -22.93 23.29
N LEU A 49 -41.36 -23.13 21.97
CA LEU A 49 -42.28 -22.54 20.97
C LEU A 49 -41.91 -21.22 20.27
N GLY A 50 -41.70 -21.35 18.95
CA GLY A 50 -41.75 -20.26 17.97
C GLY A 50 -41.18 -20.70 16.62
N ALA A 51 -42.04 -21.25 15.76
CA ALA A 51 -41.68 -21.82 14.46
C ALA A 51 -41.20 -20.79 13.43
N SER A 52 -40.14 -21.18 12.71
CA SER A 52 -39.86 -21.00 11.27
C SER A 52 -40.29 -19.71 10.55
N ALA A 53 -39.32 -18.92 10.05
CA ALA A 53 -38.79 -19.09 8.69
C ALA A 53 -37.96 -17.87 8.19
N VAL A 54 -36.70 -18.16 7.85
CA VAL A 54 -35.98 -17.76 6.62
C VAL A 54 -35.50 -16.31 6.45
N ALA A 55 -34.15 -16.22 6.49
CA ALA A 55 -33.24 -15.39 5.71
C ALA A 55 -33.26 -13.86 5.90
N GLY A 56 -32.28 -13.38 6.67
CA GLY A 56 -31.80 -12.01 6.61
C GLY A 56 -30.90 -11.69 7.79
N ALA A 57 -29.70 -11.18 7.50
CA ALA A 57 -28.71 -10.66 8.45
C ALA A 57 -27.83 -11.68 9.21
N LEU A 58 -26.73 -12.06 8.57
CA LEU A 58 -25.44 -12.28 9.25
C LEU A 58 -24.43 -11.26 8.69
N TRP A 59 -24.78 -9.99 8.83
CA TRP A 59 -23.84 -8.88 8.99
C TRP A 59 -23.95 -8.45 10.46
N LEU A 60 -23.23 -9.17 11.33
CA LEU A 60 -22.87 -8.72 12.67
C LEU A 60 -21.34 -8.60 12.58
N GLY A 61 -20.80 -7.45 12.22
CA GLY A 61 -21.03 -6.21 12.96
C GLY A 61 -20.37 -6.35 14.33
N GLY A 62 -19.10 -6.74 14.34
CA GLY A 62 -18.25 -6.60 15.51
C GLY A 62 -18.06 -5.11 15.76
N GLY A 63 -18.96 -4.52 16.54
CA GLY A 63 -18.80 -3.16 17.05
C GLY A 63 -17.50 -3.10 17.85
N ARG A 64 -16.45 -2.55 17.23
CA ARG A 64 -15.46 -1.80 17.99
C ARG A 64 -16.13 -0.48 18.34
N THR A 65 -16.22 -0.21 19.63
CA THR A 65 -16.59 1.09 20.17
C THR A 65 -15.67 2.15 19.54
N GLY A 66 -16.23 3.06 18.74
CA GLY A 66 -15.55 4.26 18.30
C GLY A 66 -15.08 5.05 19.52
N GLY A 67 -13.80 4.89 19.85
CA GLY A 67 -13.10 5.85 20.69
C GLY A 67 -12.81 7.07 19.84
N ASP A 68 -12.88 8.27 20.42
CA ASP A 68 -12.45 9.51 19.76
C ASP A 68 -11.09 9.26 19.10
N GLU A 69 -11.03 9.26 17.77
CA GLU A 69 -9.85 8.98 16.94
C GLU A 69 -8.63 9.78 17.43
N ARG A 70 -8.91 10.99 17.93
CA ARG A 70 -7.90 11.90 18.48
C ARG A 70 -7.20 11.40 19.73
N SER A 71 -7.74 10.34 20.34
CA SER A 71 -7.17 9.66 21.50
C SER A 71 -6.23 8.50 21.12
N ALA A 72 -6.26 8.03 19.87
CA ALA A 72 -5.36 6.99 19.39
C ALA A 72 -3.89 7.43 19.50
N ALA A 73 -3.00 6.48 19.80
CA ALA A 73 -1.58 6.79 19.97
C ALA A 73 -0.99 7.40 18.69
N ALA A 74 -1.29 6.80 17.53
CA ALA A 74 -0.81 7.30 16.25
C ALA A 74 -1.33 8.71 15.91
N TRP A 75 -2.58 9.03 16.24
CA TRP A 75 -3.08 10.41 16.10
C TRP A 75 -2.28 11.39 16.96
N ARG A 76 -2.12 11.11 18.26
CA ARG A 76 -1.42 12.00 19.20
C ARG A 76 0.07 12.13 18.86
N ASP A 77 0.69 11.02 18.48
CA ASP A 77 2.13 10.94 18.32
C ASP A 77 2.57 11.36 16.93
N HIS A 78 1.71 11.28 15.89
CA HIS A 78 2.05 11.57 14.50
C HIS A 78 1.17 12.66 13.87
N VAL A 79 -0.15 12.48 13.85
CA VAL A 79 -1.09 13.32 13.08
C VAL A 79 -1.27 14.71 13.70
N ALA A 80 -1.61 14.81 14.98
CA ALA A 80 -1.86 16.10 15.63
C ALA A 80 -0.66 17.07 15.58
N PRO A 81 0.59 16.63 15.83
CA PRO A 81 1.75 17.50 15.65
C PRO A 81 2.00 17.88 14.18
N LEU A 82 1.68 16.99 13.23
CA LEU A 82 1.81 17.29 11.81
C LEU A 82 0.76 18.30 11.34
N ASP A 83 -0.50 18.18 11.76
CA ASP A 83 -1.53 19.17 11.44
C ASP A 83 -1.20 20.55 12.03
N ALA A 84 -0.56 20.59 13.20
CA ALA A 84 -0.03 21.84 13.75
C ALA A 84 1.12 22.39 12.91
N ALA A 85 2.07 21.54 12.51
CA ALA A 85 3.20 21.92 11.68
C ALA A 85 2.76 22.40 10.28
N PHE A 86 1.85 21.68 9.62
CA PHE A 86 1.31 22.04 8.32
C PHE A 86 0.60 23.40 8.33
N ARG A 87 -0.18 23.70 9.39
CA ARG A 87 -0.77 25.03 9.57
C ARG A 87 0.26 26.15 9.69
N SER A 88 1.47 25.84 10.16
CA SER A 88 2.58 26.80 10.27
C SER A 88 3.43 26.90 9.01
N ASP A 89 3.65 25.79 8.31
CA ASP A 89 4.41 25.70 7.06
C ASP A 89 3.77 24.64 6.14
N PRO A 90 2.88 25.07 5.23
CA PRO A 90 2.18 24.17 4.31
C PRO A 90 3.11 23.48 3.29
N SER A 91 4.36 23.94 3.15
CA SER A 91 5.30 23.41 2.15
C SER A 91 5.91 22.05 2.52
N ARG A 92 5.78 21.62 3.79
CA ARG A 92 6.30 20.34 4.30
C ARG A 92 5.17 19.49 4.89
N PRO A 93 4.26 18.97 4.04
CA PRO A 93 3.02 18.33 4.48
C PRO A 93 3.18 16.88 4.95
N ILE A 94 4.41 16.36 5.05
CA ILE A 94 4.70 15.02 5.54
C ILE A 94 5.51 15.11 6.83
N ARG A 95 5.18 14.27 7.80
CA ARG A 95 6.07 13.92 8.90
C ARG A 95 6.68 12.55 8.66
N ARG A 96 8.01 12.47 8.56
CA ARG A 96 8.76 11.23 8.40
C ARG A 96 9.36 10.79 9.73
N VAL A 97 9.20 9.50 10.03
CA VAL A 97 9.89 8.76 11.09
C VAL A 97 10.79 7.75 10.41
N ALA A 98 12.08 8.03 10.40
CA ALA A 98 13.08 7.18 9.75
C ALA A 98 13.22 5.84 10.48
N ALA A 99 13.87 4.87 9.82
CA ALA A 99 14.16 3.56 10.42
C ALA A 99 15.01 3.64 11.71
N ASP A 100 15.82 4.69 11.88
CA ASP A 100 16.61 4.96 13.10
C ASP A 100 15.82 5.67 14.21
N GLY A 101 14.53 5.94 13.99
CA GLY A 101 13.64 6.65 14.91
C GLY A 101 13.70 8.17 14.83
N SER A 102 14.57 8.75 13.98
CA SER A 102 14.62 10.20 13.79
C SER A 102 13.35 10.74 13.14
N VAL A 103 12.92 11.92 13.58
CA VAL A 103 11.68 12.56 13.13
C VAL A 103 12.00 13.86 12.41
N ALA A 104 11.45 14.03 11.20
CA ALA A 104 11.58 15.25 10.41
C ALA A 104 10.28 15.55 9.65
N THR A 105 10.06 16.80 9.28
CA THR A 105 9.07 17.14 8.25
C THR A 105 9.71 17.08 6.86
N THR A 106 8.95 16.77 5.84
CA THR A 106 9.43 16.64 4.45
C THR A 106 8.29 16.95 3.48
N ASP A 107 8.60 17.10 2.21
CA ASP A 107 7.67 17.30 1.11
C ASP A 107 7.55 16.08 0.20
N ALA A 108 8.27 14.99 0.51
CA ALA A 108 8.30 13.78 -0.31
C ALA A 108 8.25 12.48 0.52
N PHE A 109 7.62 11.46 -0.05
CA PHE A 109 7.86 10.07 0.35
C PHE A 109 9.24 9.66 -0.13
N VAL A 110 10.02 9.05 0.75
CA VAL A 110 11.37 8.57 0.42
C VAL A 110 11.31 7.06 0.25
N VAL A 111 11.73 6.58 -0.91
CA VAL A 111 11.93 5.16 -1.19
C VAL A 111 13.42 4.86 -1.22
N ALA A 112 13.80 3.64 -0.87
CA ALA A 112 15.16 3.15 -0.92
C ALA A 112 15.33 2.07 -1.99
N ALA A 113 16.58 1.67 -2.25
CA ALA A 113 16.88 0.58 -3.19
C ALA A 113 16.26 -0.76 -2.76
N ALA A 114 15.95 -0.94 -1.47
CA ALA A 114 15.26 -2.11 -0.94
C ALA A 114 13.77 -2.15 -1.32
N ASP A 115 13.15 -1.01 -1.64
CA ASP A 115 11.76 -0.93 -2.08
C ASP A 115 11.58 -1.26 -3.57
N LEU A 116 12.69 -1.40 -4.32
CA LEU A 116 12.67 -1.70 -5.75
C LEU A 116 12.14 -3.11 -6.02
N ASP A 117 11.00 -3.20 -6.70
CA ASP A 117 10.52 -4.45 -7.30
C ASP A 117 11.33 -4.75 -8.57
N ARG A 118 12.45 -5.46 -8.38
CA ARG A 118 13.37 -5.80 -9.48
C ARG A 118 12.68 -6.61 -10.58
N GLU A 119 11.74 -7.49 -10.23
CA GLU A 119 11.07 -8.33 -11.21
C GLU A 119 10.06 -7.54 -12.04
N ALA A 120 9.18 -6.79 -11.38
CA ALA A 120 8.23 -5.92 -12.07
C ALA A 120 8.98 -4.91 -12.95
N THR A 121 10.02 -4.27 -12.42
CA THR A 121 10.88 -3.34 -13.16
C THR A 121 11.46 -3.99 -14.42
N ARG A 122 12.05 -5.18 -14.30
CA ARG A 122 12.63 -5.91 -15.43
C ARG A 122 11.58 -6.22 -16.50
N ARG A 123 10.42 -6.75 -16.09
CA ARG A 123 9.33 -7.12 -17.02
C ARG A 123 8.72 -5.92 -17.72
N ILE A 124 8.50 -4.83 -16.99
CA ILE A 124 8.01 -3.56 -17.54
C ILE A 124 9.00 -2.99 -18.55
N ASN A 125 10.29 -2.91 -18.20
CA ASN A 125 11.30 -2.39 -19.12
C ASN A 125 11.44 -3.25 -20.38
N LEU A 126 11.34 -4.58 -20.26
CA LEU A 126 11.35 -5.48 -21.41
C LEU A 126 10.12 -5.27 -22.33
N ALA A 127 8.92 -5.12 -21.76
CA ALA A 127 7.71 -4.84 -22.52
C ALA A 127 7.78 -3.48 -23.22
N MET A 128 8.24 -2.44 -22.50
CA MET A 128 8.45 -1.10 -23.05
C MET A 128 9.49 -1.09 -24.19
N ALA A 129 10.59 -1.83 -24.06
CA ALA A 129 11.60 -1.97 -25.12
C ALA A 129 11.06 -2.64 -26.40
N ARG A 130 9.99 -3.43 -26.28
CA ARG A 130 9.28 -4.05 -27.42
C ARG A 130 8.15 -3.18 -27.98
N GLY A 131 7.91 -2.00 -27.40
CA GLY A 131 6.76 -1.16 -27.73
C GLY A 131 5.42 -1.65 -27.17
N ASP A 132 5.44 -2.67 -26.29
CA ASP A 132 4.24 -3.25 -25.68
C ASP A 132 3.85 -2.51 -24.39
N ARG A 133 3.25 -1.33 -24.55
CA ARG A 133 2.85 -0.48 -23.42
C ARG A 133 1.73 -1.11 -22.57
N ALA A 134 0.78 -1.78 -23.21
CA ALA A 134 -0.32 -2.45 -22.52
C ALA A 134 0.17 -3.65 -21.70
N GLY A 135 1.10 -4.45 -22.23
CA GLY A 135 1.74 -5.51 -21.47
C GLY A 135 2.54 -4.98 -20.27
N ALA A 136 3.21 -3.84 -20.43
CA ALA A 136 3.89 -3.17 -19.32
C ALA A 136 2.89 -2.68 -18.24
N GLY A 137 1.77 -2.06 -18.66
CA GLY A 137 0.70 -1.64 -17.74
C GLY A 137 0.03 -2.82 -17.02
N ALA A 138 -0.15 -3.96 -17.70
CA ALA A 138 -0.68 -5.17 -17.08
C ALA A 138 0.26 -5.72 -15.99
N VAL A 139 1.58 -5.68 -16.21
CA VAL A 139 2.56 -6.03 -15.17
C VAL A 139 2.45 -5.08 -13.99
N LEU A 140 2.40 -3.77 -14.23
CA LEU A 140 2.25 -2.78 -13.17
C LEU A 140 0.96 -2.97 -12.36
N ALA A 141 -0.15 -3.28 -13.03
CA ALA A 141 -1.41 -3.60 -12.39
C ALA A 141 -1.34 -4.87 -11.54
N SER A 142 -0.63 -5.91 -12.01
CA SER A 142 -0.43 -7.16 -11.26
C SER A 142 0.48 -7.00 -10.04
N ALA A 143 1.31 -5.96 -10.00
CA ALA A 143 2.18 -5.64 -8.89
C ALA A 143 1.48 -4.84 -7.78
N GLN A 144 0.26 -4.34 -8.03
CA GLN A 144 -0.57 -3.72 -6.99
C GLN A 144 -1.16 -4.82 -6.09
N ALA A 145 -1.18 -4.58 -4.78
CA ALA A 145 -1.98 -5.36 -3.84
C ALA A 145 -2.87 -4.39 -3.05
N ILE A 146 -3.95 -3.98 -3.70
CA ILE A 146 -4.91 -2.99 -3.20
C ILE A 146 -6.25 -3.71 -2.95
N PRO A 147 -6.87 -3.56 -1.77
CA PRO A 147 -8.20 -4.07 -1.50
C PRO A 147 -9.23 -3.55 -2.50
N GLU A 148 -10.30 -4.33 -2.73
CA GLU A 148 -11.37 -3.89 -3.61
C GLU A 148 -12.05 -2.63 -3.07
N ALA A 149 -12.22 -1.63 -3.93
CA ALA A 149 -12.88 -0.38 -3.56
C ALA A 149 -14.36 -0.63 -3.21
N PRO A 150 -14.94 0.10 -2.24
CA PRO A 150 -16.37 0.03 -1.98
C PRO A 150 -17.17 0.40 -3.23
N ALA A 151 -18.39 -0.14 -3.34
CA ALA A 151 -19.24 0.04 -4.51
C ALA A 151 -19.47 1.52 -4.90
N ALA A 152 -19.49 2.43 -3.92
CA ALA A 152 -19.64 3.86 -4.16
C ALA A 152 -18.45 4.48 -4.92
N GLN A 153 -17.28 3.84 -4.92
CA GLN A 153 -16.07 4.30 -5.62
C GLN A 153 -15.65 3.37 -6.77
N ALA A 154 -16.47 2.37 -7.11
CA ALA A 154 -16.16 1.36 -8.13
C ALA A 154 -15.85 1.98 -9.49
N ASP A 155 -16.65 2.95 -9.96
CA ASP A 155 -16.42 3.61 -11.26
C ASP A 155 -15.08 4.34 -11.31
N ARG A 156 -14.67 4.98 -10.20
CA ARG A 156 -13.36 5.63 -10.12
C ARG A 156 -12.22 4.62 -10.08
N ALA A 157 -12.41 3.51 -9.37
CA ALA A 157 -11.43 2.43 -9.32
C ALA A 157 -11.22 1.78 -10.69
N GLU A 158 -12.31 1.54 -11.42
CA GLU A 158 -12.31 1.05 -12.80
C GLU A 158 -11.54 2.01 -13.72
N ALA A 159 -11.83 3.32 -13.65
CA ALA A 159 -11.15 4.33 -14.44
C ALA A 159 -9.63 4.39 -14.14
N ALA A 160 -9.24 4.39 -12.87
CA ALA A 160 -7.84 4.36 -12.48
C ALA A 160 -7.13 3.09 -12.98
N ARG A 161 -7.81 1.93 -12.89
CA ARG A 161 -7.29 0.65 -13.40
C ARG A 161 -7.13 0.64 -14.92
N ALA A 162 -8.04 1.26 -15.66
CA ALA A 162 -7.93 1.44 -17.11
C ALA A 162 -6.68 2.26 -17.47
N THR A 163 -6.46 3.38 -16.78
CA THR A 163 -5.27 4.23 -16.95
C THR A 163 -3.97 3.50 -16.59
N LEU A 164 -3.99 2.72 -15.51
CA LEU A 164 -2.85 1.90 -15.07
C LEU A 164 -2.49 0.83 -16.10
N THR A 165 -3.47 0.09 -16.60
CA THR A 165 -3.28 -0.99 -17.58
C THR A 165 -2.93 -0.47 -18.97
N ALA A 166 -3.39 0.72 -19.36
CA ALA A 166 -2.92 1.43 -20.54
C ALA A 166 -1.45 1.88 -20.42
N GLY A 167 -0.88 1.85 -19.20
CA GLY A 167 0.51 2.17 -18.93
C GLY A 167 0.79 3.66 -19.04
N GLU A 168 -0.20 4.55 -18.86
CA GLU A 168 -0.02 6.00 -19.01
C GLU A 168 1.06 6.59 -18.08
N HIS A 169 1.25 5.95 -16.93
CA HIS A 169 2.24 6.26 -15.90
C HIS A 169 3.67 5.84 -16.27
N LEU A 170 3.83 4.93 -17.21
CA LEU A 170 5.11 4.29 -17.49
C LEU A 170 6.02 5.16 -18.36
N ARG A 171 7.30 5.18 -18.00
CA ARG A 171 8.37 5.80 -18.78
C ARG A 171 9.50 4.78 -18.98
N PRO A 172 10.17 4.77 -20.15
CA PRO A 172 11.29 3.87 -20.38
C PRO A 172 12.43 4.12 -19.38
N GLY A 173 13.03 3.06 -18.84
CA GLY A 173 14.23 3.16 -18.00
C GLY A 173 13.97 3.53 -16.54
N GLY A 174 12.70 3.66 -16.12
CA GLY A 174 12.32 3.85 -14.72
C GLY A 174 12.40 2.57 -13.88
N GLY A 175 12.31 2.74 -12.57
CA GLY A 175 12.19 1.66 -11.57
C GLY A 175 10.77 1.60 -11.00
N VAL A 176 10.34 0.42 -10.57
CA VAL A 176 9.06 0.25 -9.85
C VAL A 176 9.34 0.02 -8.37
N TYR A 177 8.82 0.91 -7.53
CA TYR A 177 9.05 0.90 -6.08
C TYR A 177 7.76 0.58 -5.34
N ARG A 178 7.85 -0.21 -4.28
CA ARG A 178 6.69 -0.56 -3.45
C ARG A 178 6.55 0.44 -2.31
N LEU A 179 5.38 1.04 -2.22
CA LEU A 179 4.96 1.88 -1.09
C LEU A 179 3.79 1.17 -0.41
N HIS A 180 3.81 1.10 0.92
CA HIS A 180 2.72 0.53 1.69
C HIS A 180 1.88 1.64 2.29
N LEU A 181 0.70 1.92 1.71
CA LEU A 181 -0.25 2.89 2.26
C LEU A 181 -1.13 2.25 3.31
N PHE A 182 -1.38 2.92 4.42
CA PHE A 182 -2.17 2.38 5.54
C PHE A 182 -2.88 3.50 6.28
N ASP A 183 -3.94 3.14 7.01
CA ASP A 183 -4.59 4.06 7.93
C ASP A 183 -3.69 4.23 9.15
N SER A 184 -3.32 5.46 9.46
CA SER A 184 -2.50 5.72 10.64
C SER A 184 -3.31 5.63 11.93
N CYS A 185 -4.63 5.72 11.86
CA CYS A 185 -5.55 5.58 12.98
C CYS A 185 -6.20 4.18 13.02
N ASP A 186 -6.97 3.92 14.08
CA ASP A 186 -7.59 2.62 14.36
C ASP A 186 -8.92 2.40 13.61
N GLU A 187 -9.39 3.41 12.89
CA GLU A 187 -10.62 3.35 12.11
C GLU A 187 -10.41 2.59 10.79
N ASP A 188 -11.48 1.97 10.29
CA ASP A 188 -11.55 1.44 8.94
C ASP A 188 -12.75 2.11 8.23
N GLY A 189 -12.54 2.63 7.03
CA GLY A 189 -13.64 3.24 6.26
C GLY A 189 -13.20 4.27 5.23
N ASP A 190 -12.00 4.79 5.42
CA ASP A 190 -11.37 5.75 4.53
C ASP A 190 -11.14 5.21 3.13
N VAL A 191 -11.37 6.07 2.15
CA VAL A 191 -11.05 5.78 0.75
C VAL A 191 -10.38 6.99 0.14
N VAL A 192 -9.25 6.75 -0.52
CA VAL A 192 -8.52 7.79 -1.26
C VAL A 192 -8.35 7.44 -2.73
N GLU A 193 -8.30 8.46 -3.57
CA GLU A 193 -7.78 8.35 -4.93
C GLU A 193 -6.32 8.78 -4.93
N VAL A 194 -5.45 7.89 -5.38
CA VAL A 194 -4.04 8.17 -5.63
C VAL A 194 -3.89 8.53 -7.09
N ARG A 195 -3.21 9.63 -7.35
CA ARG A 195 -2.79 10.08 -8.68
C ARG A 195 -1.28 10.16 -8.74
N LEU A 196 -0.72 9.78 -9.88
CA LEU A 196 0.70 9.90 -10.17
C LEU A 196 0.88 10.96 -11.26
N ASP A 197 1.62 12.01 -10.95
CA ASP A 197 1.82 13.17 -11.82
C ASP A 197 0.49 13.76 -12.38
N GLY A 198 -0.55 13.76 -11.55
CA GLY A 198 -1.90 14.27 -11.88
C GLY A 198 -2.79 13.29 -12.64
N VAL A 199 -2.29 12.10 -12.99
CA VAL A 199 -3.04 11.07 -13.71
C VAL A 199 -3.62 10.07 -12.71
N PRO A 200 -4.91 9.66 -12.83
CA PRO A 200 -5.51 8.63 -11.96
C PRO A 200 -4.67 7.35 -11.93
N PHE A 201 -4.31 6.89 -10.73
CA PHE A 201 -3.39 5.78 -10.53
C PHE A 201 -4.05 4.61 -9.80
N ALA A 202 -4.71 4.88 -8.68
CA ALA A 202 -5.43 3.88 -7.92
C ALA A 202 -6.54 4.50 -7.06
N VAL A 203 -7.55 3.70 -6.71
CA VAL A 203 -8.45 3.99 -5.59
C VAL A 203 -8.14 2.99 -4.50
N VAL A 204 -7.87 3.48 -3.30
CA VAL A 204 -7.32 2.70 -2.20
C VAL A 204 -8.26 2.83 -1.00
N PRO A 205 -8.91 1.74 -0.58
CA PRO A 205 -9.48 1.65 0.76
C PRO A 205 -8.32 1.65 1.76
N ILE A 206 -8.26 2.69 2.57
CA ILE A 206 -7.21 2.86 3.55
C ILE A 206 -7.71 2.16 4.83
N THR A 207 -6.97 1.13 5.21
CA THR A 207 -7.25 0.31 6.40
C THR A 207 -5.96 0.18 7.17
N HIS A 208 -6.03 -0.27 8.42
CA HIS A 208 -4.83 -0.50 9.22
C HIS A 208 -3.91 -1.58 8.61
N ALA A 209 -4.49 -2.59 7.96
CA ALA A 209 -3.74 -3.62 7.23
C ALA A 209 -2.97 -3.03 6.03
N GLY A 210 -3.51 -1.98 5.43
CA GLY A 210 -2.92 -1.23 4.33
C GLY A 210 -2.99 -1.92 2.97
N ALA A 211 -2.37 -1.27 2.00
CA ALA A 211 -2.34 -1.63 0.60
C ALA A 211 -0.92 -1.40 0.04
N THR A 212 -0.46 -2.31 -0.82
CA THR A 212 0.80 -2.13 -1.53
C THR A 212 0.56 -1.46 -2.87
N LEU A 213 1.15 -0.28 -3.04
CA LEU A 213 1.21 0.43 -4.31
C LEU A 213 2.57 0.21 -4.96
N ALA A 214 2.58 -0.32 -6.17
CA ALA A 214 3.79 -0.43 -6.98
C ALA A 214 3.88 0.80 -7.90
N VAL A 215 4.74 1.77 -7.56
CA VAL A 215 4.81 3.08 -8.22
C VAL A 215 5.99 3.13 -9.20
N PRO A 216 5.77 3.43 -10.49
CA PRO A 216 6.86 3.65 -11.42
C PRO A 216 7.48 5.04 -11.18
N ILE A 217 8.80 5.08 -10.98
CA ILE A 217 9.56 6.31 -10.77
C ILE A 217 10.63 6.41 -11.85
N ASP A 218 10.68 7.57 -12.50
CA ASP A 218 11.73 7.95 -13.44
C ASP A 218 12.79 8.77 -12.70
N PRO A 219 14.03 8.28 -12.52
CA PRO A 219 15.05 9.02 -11.78
C PRO A 219 15.45 10.33 -12.46
N ALA A 220 15.15 10.51 -13.75
CA ALA A 220 15.44 11.74 -14.48
C ALA A 220 14.38 12.84 -14.25
N ARG A 221 13.25 12.53 -13.60
CA ARG A 221 12.13 13.46 -13.39
C ARG A 221 11.59 13.37 -11.98
N ALA A 222 11.31 14.51 -11.38
CA ALA A 222 10.56 14.55 -10.13
C ALA A 222 9.15 13.98 -10.33
N SER A 223 8.84 12.89 -9.65
CA SER A 223 7.50 12.30 -9.58
C SER A 223 6.73 12.89 -8.40
N ARG A 224 5.42 13.05 -8.57
CA ARG A 224 4.50 13.53 -7.54
C ARG A 224 3.35 12.57 -7.36
N VAL A 225 2.98 12.34 -6.11
CA VAL A 225 1.77 11.62 -5.72
C VAL A 225 0.77 12.62 -5.17
N SER A 226 -0.44 12.62 -5.70
CA SER A 226 -1.57 13.34 -5.13
C SER A 226 -2.52 12.34 -4.49
N ILE A 227 -2.92 12.63 -3.26
CA ILE A 227 -3.85 11.84 -2.46
C ILE A 227 -5.10 12.70 -2.30
N LEU A 228 -6.20 12.27 -2.92
CA LEU A 228 -7.49 12.93 -2.85
C LEU A 228 -8.42 12.12 -1.93
N GLY A 229 -8.99 12.77 -0.91
CA GLY A 229 -9.99 12.15 -0.05
C GLY A 229 -11.29 11.87 -0.80
N LEU A 230 -11.74 10.62 -0.84
CA LEU A 230 -13.01 10.23 -1.47
C LEU A 230 -14.11 9.94 -0.46
N ARG A 231 -13.73 9.34 0.67
CA ARG A 231 -14.62 9.00 1.76
C ARG A 231 -13.84 9.03 3.06
N ASP A 232 -14.43 9.66 4.06
CA ASP A 232 -14.02 9.64 5.45
C ASP A 232 -14.82 8.54 6.17
N GLY A 233 -14.13 7.64 6.87
CA GLY A 233 -14.77 6.67 7.75
C GLY A 233 -15.46 7.37 8.92
N GLU A 234 -14.69 8.23 9.60
CA GLU A 234 -15.01 9.10 10.73
C GLU A 234 -13.67 9.76 11.18
N GLY A 235 -13.73 10.95 11.78
CA GLY A 235 -12.55 11.61 12.35
C GLY A 235 -11.59 12.32 11.36
N GLY A 236 -11.60 11.92 10.10
CA GLY A 236 -10.83 12.50 9.00
C GLY A 236 -9.87 11.49 8.38
N ILE A 237 -9.46 11.73 7.12
CA ILE A 237 -8.67 10.74 6.40
C ILE A 237 -7.20 10.80 6.82
N THR A 238 -6.68 9.74 7.42
CA THR A 238 -5.29 9.69 7.93
C THR A 238 -4.39 8.71 7.19
N VAL A 239 -3.61 9.23 6.25
CA VAL A 239 -2.76 8.38 5.40
C VAL A 239 -1.35 8.27 5.95
N GLY A 240 -0.94 7.03 6.27
CA GLY A 240 0.43 6.62 6.45
C GLY A 240 1.01 5.98 5.18
N CYS A 241 2.31 6.13 4.96
CA CYS A 241 3.08 5.45 3.93
C CYS A 241 4.32 4.83 4.56
N ARG A 242 4.52 3.53 4.38
CA ARG A 242 5.70 2.81 4.87
C ARG A 242 6.57 2.35 3.70
N THR A 243 7.87 2.57 3.84
CA THR A 243 8.94 2.15 2.92
C THR A 243 10.08 1.55 3.75
N ALA A 244 11.12 1.02 3.11
CA ALA A 244 12.31 0.53 3.80
C ALA A 244 13.09 1.63 4.55
N ASP A 245 12.86 2.90 4.18
CA ASP A 245 13.48 4.07 4.80
C ASP A 245 12.71 4.57 6.04
N GLY A 246 11.50 4.05 6.29
CA GLY A 246 10.71 4.34 7.48
C GLY A 246 9.22 4.57 7.18
N SER A 247 8.53 5.24 8.10
CA SER A 247 7.13 5.60 7.97
C SER A 247 6.98 7.11 7.75
N SER A 248 6.12 7.49 6.82
CA SER A 248 5.73 8.87 6.54
C SER A 248 4.25 9.02 6.80
N TYR A 249 3.86 10.11 7.43
CA TYR A 249 2.48 10.40 7.78
C TYR A 249 2.06 11.68 7.07
N CYS A 250 0.89 11.65 6.46
CA CYS A 250 0.23 12.83 5.91
C CYS A 250 -0.52 13.57 7.00
N ARG A 251 -0.81 14.85 6.74
CA ARG A 251 -1.79 15.58 7.55
C ARG A 251 -3.17 14.94 7.37
N THR A 252 -4.11 15.32 8.22
CA THR A 252 -5.52 14.97 8.01
C THR A 252 -6.00 15.54 6.68
N ILE A 253 -6.68 14.72 5.89
CA ILE A 253 -7.27 15.08 4.59
C ILE A 253 -8.80 15.03 4.73
N ALA A 254 -9.50 16.09 4.34
CA ALA A 254 -10.96 16.06 4.28
C ALA A 254 -11.47 15.38 2.99
N GLU A 255 -12.73 14.95 2.97
CA GLU A 255 -13.37 14.52 1.72
C GLU A 255 -13.33 15.65 0.66
N GLY A 256 -12.90 15.31 -0.55
CA GLY A 256 -12.71 16.26 -1.64
C GLY A 256 -11.44 17.11 -1.55
N GLU A 257 -10.69 17.01 -0.45
CA GLU A 257 -9.40 17.68 -0.29
C GLU A 257 -8.27 16.84 -0.89
N GLU A 258 -7.28 17.51 -1.49
CA GLU A 258 -6.11 16.88 -2.08
C GLU A 258 -4.83 17.32 -1.36
N GLN A 259 -3.97 16.35 -1.06
CA GLN A 259 -2.59 16.57 -0.66
C GLN A 259 -1.65 16.05 -1.75
N THR A 260 -0.76 16.90 -2.24
CA THR A 260 0.29 16.51 -3.20
C THR A 260 1.65 16.48 -2.54
N VAL A 261 2.41 15.41 -2.78
CA VAL A 261 3.74 15.15 -2.23
C VAL A 261 4.68 14.66 -3.32
N GLY A 262 5.98 14.92 -3.18
CA GLY A 262 7.00 14.36 -4.05
C GLY A 262 7.23 12.87 -3.75
N ILE A 263 7.95 12.18 -4.65
CA ILE A 263 8.63 10.94 -4.32
C ILE A 263 10.12 11.12 -4.60
N ALA A 264 10.94 10.85 -3.58
CA ALA A 264 12.40 10.83 -3.67
C ALA A 264 12.88 9.39 -3.75
N ALA A 265 13.50 9.03 -4.86
CA ALA A 265 14.20 7.76 -5.07
C ALA A 265 15.72 7.95 -4.95
N PRO A 266 16.49 6.89 -4.64
CA PRO A 266 17.94 6.96 -4.49
C PRO A 266 18.68 7.20 -5.81
#